data_AF-A0A423U221-F1
#
_entry.id   AF-A0A423U221-F1
#
_cell.length_a   1.000
_cell.length_b   1.000
_cell.length_c   1.000
_cell.angle_alpha   90.00
_cell.angle_beta   90.00
_cell.angle_gamma   90.00
#
_symmetry.space_group_name_H-M   'P 1'
#
loop_
_entity.id
_entity.type
_entity.pdbx_description
1 polymer ?
#
loop_
_entity_poly.entity_id
_entity_poly.type
_entity_poly.pdbx_seq_one_letter_code
_entity_poly.pdbx_strand_id
1 'polypeptide(L)'
;MADTPSLRYLKEFRDRGFNQNTVLFFISDHGLRWGAFRSTYAGMLEERMPFLFAVFPPWFKEEYPDVWRNMKKNTKRLTSTFDLHATLFDILNRAYANMTRTYSGAHGISLFREVPLNRTCEDASIPEHYCACEHSVDADPRDPKLKEVAEFSVSKLNSGLKKFPQCVQLELDEVISGRTGSARNSTTPKGLKTIISTYMVTFQTKPGGARLEATVREHDGTFELVADVSRTNKYGDQSHCVKDFWVLRMDAPPKRTVQRGRPWLRDGGRTTRQNTGRRGDERNSDVRHREECREGDVHQRGIAWTAVSVEP
;
A
#
# COMPACT_ATOMS: atom_id res chain seq x y z
N MET A 1 15.26 -6.59 22.20
CA MET A 1 14.84 -7.83 21.49
C MET A 1 13.45 -8.18 22.02
N ALA A 2 12.44 -8.31 21.14
CA ALA A 2 11.03 -8.38 21.54
C ALA A 2 10.54 -9.81 21.86
N ASP A 3 11.34 -10.83 21.54
CA ASP A 3 10.92 -12.24 21.58
C ASP A 3 10.55 -12.74 22.99
N THR A 4 11.45 -12.62 23.97
CA THR A 4 11.19 -13.10 25.35
C THR A 4 10.00 -12.41 26.02
N PRO A 5 9.83 -11.07 25.93
CA PRO A 5 8.62 -10.41 26.40
C PRO A 5 7.33 -10.91 25.70
N SER A 6 7.34 -11.06 24.38
CA SER A 6 6.19 -11.54 23.62
C SER A 6 5.82 -12.98 23.99
N LEU A 7 6.81 -13.88 24.10
CA LEU A 7 6.58 -15.27 24.51
C LEU A 7 5.94 -15.35 25.90
N ARG A 8 6.44 -14.57 26.86
CA ARG A 8 5.88 -14.52 28.20
C ARG A 8 4.44 -13.99 28.19
N TYR A 9 4.17 -12.92 27.44
CA TYR A 9 2.82 -12.40 27.29
C TYR A 9 1.86 -13.44 26.69
N LEU A 10 2.25 -14.14 25.63
CA LEU A 10 1.42 -15.15 24.97
C LEU A 10 1.18 -16.37 25.88
N LYS A 11 2.18 -16.79 26.66
CA LYS A 11 2.02 -17.84 27.68
C LYS A 11 1.02 -17.40 28.76
N GLU A 12 1.18 -16.21 29.32
CA GLU A 12 0.25 -15.70 30.35
C GLU A 12 -1.17 -15.51 29.79
N PHE A 13 -1.30 -15.03 28.55
CA PHE A 13 -2.58 -14.88 27.86
C PHE A 13 -3.33 -16.22 27.76
N ARG A 14 -2.62 -17.30 27.44
CA ARG A 14 -3.18 -18.64 27.39
C ARG A 14 -3.42 -19.23 28.78
N ASP A 15 -2.42 -19.22 29.65
CA ASP A 15 -2.42 -19.93 30.94
C ASP A 15 -3.46 -19.33 31.91
N ARG A 16 -3.79 -18.04 31.76
CA ARG A 16 -4.87 -17.37 32.50
C ARG A 16 -6.25 -17.51 31.84
N GLY A 17 -6.35 -18.20 30.70
CA GLY A 17 -7.60 -18.41 29.97
C GLY A 17 -8.13 -17.20 29.20
N PHE A 18 -7.33 -16.15 29.00
CA PHE A 18 -7.78 -14.98 28.24
C PHE A 18 -8.04 -15.28 26.76
N ASN A 19 -7.41 -16.32 26.21
CA ASN A 19 -7.66 -16.81 24.87
C ASN A 19 -9.07 -17.44 24.70
N GLN A 20 -9.82 -17.73 25.76
CA GLN A 20 -11.12 -18.39 25.62
C GLN A 20 -12.20 -17.54 24.94
N ASN A 21 -12.12 -16.21 25.04
CA ASN A 21 -13.13 -15.29 24.50
C ASN A 21 -12.53 -14.02 23.86
N THR A 22 -11.22 -14.02 23.62
CA THR A 22 -10.49 -12.85 23.10
C THR A 22 -9.87 -13.19 21.76
N VAL A 23 -10.05 -12.31 20.77
CA VAL A 23 -9.23 -12.29 19.56
C VAL A 23 -8.05 -11.36 19.79
N LEU A 24 -6.83 -11.87 19.62
CA LEU A 24 -5.59 -11.11 19.76
C LEU A 24 -4.97 -10.91 18.37
N PHE A 25 -4.74 -9.65 18.00
CA PHE A 25 -3.99 -9.28 16.81
C PHE A 25 -2.61 -8.72 17.21
N PHE A 26 -1.55 -9.25 16.63
CA PHE A 26 -0.18 -8.74 16.80
C PHE A 26 0.29 -8.17 15.46
N ILE A 27 0.44 -6.85 15.38
CA ILE A 27 0.66 -6.12 14.12
C ILE A 27 1.97 -5.34 14.14
N SER A 28 2.55 -5.13 12.95
CA SER A 28 3.60 -4.13 12.73
C SER A 28 3.11 -3.06 11.77
N ASP A 29 3.66 -1.86 11.87
CA ASP A 29 3.41 -0.77 10.94
C ASP A 29 4.28 -0.89 9.67
N HIS A 30 5.49 -1.42 9.81
CA HIS A 30 6.42 -1.75 8.72
C HIS A 30 7.31 -2.95 9.09
N GLY A 31 8.07 -3.50 8.14
CA GLY A 31 9.13 -4.48 8.44
C GLY A 31 10.45 -3.81 8.83
N LEU A 32 11.58 -4.38 8.44
CA LEU A 32 12.91 -3.85 8.81
C LEU A 32 13.24 -2.55 8.06
N ARG A 33 12.97 -1.41 8.69
CA ARG A 33 13.13 -0.09 8.08
C ARG A 33 14.55 0.46 8.03
N TRP A 34 15.44 0.01 8.92
CA TRP A 34 16.75 0.64 9.09
C TRP A 34 17.91 -0.35 9.00
N GLY A 35 19.09 0.19 8.67
CA GLY A 35 20.34 -0.56 8.59
C GLY A 35 20.71 -0.92 7.15
N ALA A 36 21.91 -1.49 6.98
CA ALA A 36 22.47 -1.79 5.67
C ALA A 36 21.59 -2.76 4.86
N PHE A 37 20.87 -3.66 5.52
CA PHE A 37 19.98 -4.61 4.84
C PHE A 37 18.86 -3.90 4.06
N ARG A 38 18.30 -2.79 4.58
CA ARG A 38 17.27 -2.01 3.89
C ARG A 38 17.71 -1.48 2.52
N SER A 39 19.01 -1.28 2.31
CA SER A 39 19.56 -0.82 1.04
C SER A 39 19.59 -1.91 -0.05
N THR A 40 19.27 -3.16 0.29
CA THR A 40 19.12 -4.25 -0.68
C THR A 40 17.68 -4.32 -1.19
N TYR A 41 17.45 -4.95 -2.35
CA TYR A 41 16.10 -5.19 -2.85
C TYR A 41 15.25 -6.02 -1.88
N ALA A 42 15.82 -7.08 -1.30
CA ALA A 42 15.14 -7.89 -0.29
C ALA A 42 14.77 -7.07 0.96
N GLY A 43 15.64 -6.16 1.41
CA GLY A 43 15.35 -5.28 2.53
C GLY A 43 14.33 -4.19 2.22
N MET A 44 14.27 -3.70 0.98
CA MET A 44 13.20 -2.82 0.51
C MET A 44 11.84 -3.54 0.56
N LEU A 45 11.78 -4.78 0.07
CA LEU A 45 10.58 -5.61 0.17
C LEU A 45 10.21 -5.84 1.64
N GLU A 46 11.16 -6.24 2.48
CA GLU A 46 10.95 -6.47 3.92
C GLU A 46 10.38 -5.23 4.63
N GLU A 47 10.93 -4.02 4.42
CA GLU A 47 10.34 -2.79 4.99
C GLU A 47 8.88 -2.64 4.61
N ARG A 48 8.60 -2.84 3.32
CA ARG A 48 7.27 -2.76 2.75
C ARG A 48 6.45 -4.00 3.10
N MET A 49 6.76 -4.81 4.10
CA MET A 49 6.05 -6.07 4.36
C MET A 49 5.97 -6.31 5.90
N PRO A 50 5.13 -5.59 6.65
CA PRO A 50 4.90 -5.88 8.04
C PRO A 50 4.11 -7.17 8.22
N PHE A 51 4.28 -7.70 9.42
CA PHE A 51 3.52 -8.85 9.87
C PHE A 51 2.16 -8.43 10.45
N LEU A 52 1.19 -9.35 10.37
CA LEU A 52 0.04 -9.37 11.27
C LEU A 52 -0.25 -10.83 11.65
N PHE A 53 -0.15 -11.18 12.93
CA PHE A 53 -0.54 -12.47 13.48
C PHE A 53 -1.90 -12.34 14.18
N ALA A 54 -2.73 -13.38 14.11
CA ALA A 54 -4.03 -13.37 14.75
C ALA A 54 -4.27 -14.67 15.53
N VAL A 55 -4.56 -14.55 16.82
CA VAL A 55 -4.97 -15.67 17.68
C VAL A 55 -6.45 -15.51 17.95
N PHE A 56 -7.22 -16.54 17.64
CA PHE A 56 -8.66 -16.58 17.89
C PHE A 56 -8.97 -17.56 19.02
N PRO A 57 -10.12 -17.42 19.68
CA PRO A 57 -10.55 -18.41 20.64
C PRO A 57 -10.64 -19.82 20.03
N PRO A 58 -10.26 -20.88 20.77
CA PRO A 58 -10.26 -22.24 20.24
C PRO A 58 -11.59 -22.63 19.56
N TRP A 59 -12.71 -22.31 20.23
CA TRP A 59 -14.07 -22.60 19.76
C TRP A 59 -14.41 -21.98 18.39
N PHE A 60 -13.72 -20.91 17.98
CA PHE A 60 -14.04 -20.17 16.77
C PHE A 60 -13.84 -21.04 15.52
N LYS A 61 -12.81 -21.89 15.53
CA LYS A 61 -12.53 -22.80 14.42
C LYS A 61 -13.62 -23.87 14.28
N GLU A 62 -14.10 -24.40 15.40
CA GLU A 62 -15.18 -25.39 15.38
C GLU A 62 -16.53 -24.77 14.98
N GLU A 63 -16.83 -23.56 15.46
CA GLU A 63 -18.09 -22.87 15.20
C GLU A 63 -18.16 -22.29 13.77
N TYR A 64 -17.06 -21.75 13.26
CA TYR A 64 -16.99 -21.10 11.94
C TYR A 64 -15.93 -21.72 11.01
N PRO A 65 -16.06 -23.02 10.64
CA PRO A 65 -15.03 -23.75 9.89
C PRO A 65 -14.77 -23.17 8.49
N ASP A 66 -15.80 -22.62 7.83
CA ASP A 66 -15.66 -21.98 6.52
C ASP A 66 -14.88 -20.65 6.61
N VAL A 67 -15.17 -19.86 7.64
CA VAL A 67 -14.45 -18.61 7.94
C VAL A 67 -12.99 -18.91 8.26
N TRP A 68 -12.75 -19.91 9.10
CA TRP A 68 -11.40 -20.37 9.44
C TRP A 68 -10.62 -20.81 8.20
N ARG A 69 -11.26 -21.57 7.31
CA ARG A 69 -10.65 -21.99 6.04
C ARG A 69 -10.27 -20.80 5.17
N ASN A 70 -11.13 -19.79 5.06
CA ASN A 70 -10.83 -18.56 4.32
C ASN A 70 -9.65 -17.82 4.93
N MET A 71 -9.63 -17.64 6.26
CA MET A 71 -8.50 -17.02 6.95
C MET A 71 -7.18 -17.78 6.69
N LYS A 72 -7.20 -19.12 6.73
CA LYS A 72 -6.02 -19.94 6.41
C LYS A 72 -5.58 -19.84 4.95
N LYS A 73 -6.51 -19.65 4.00
CA LYS A 73 -6.15 -19.35 2.60
C LYS A 73 -5.53 -17.96 2.45
N ASN A 74 -6.10 -16.96 3.13
CA ASN A 74 -5.69 -15.56 3.05
C ASN A 74 -4.26 -15.31 3.54
N THR A 75 -3.70 -16.22 4.36
CA THR A 75 -2.28 -16.24 4.76
C THR A 75 -1.29 -16.24 3.58
N LYS A 76 -1.76 -16.61 2.39
CA LYS A 76 -0.99 -16.67 1.14
C LYS A 76 -1.55 -15.73 0.07
N ARG A 77 -2.31 -14.70 0.45
CA ARG A 77 -2.95 -13.73 -0.47
C ARG A 77 -2.46 -12.34 -0.18
N LEU A 78 -2.52 -11.47 -1.20
CA LEU A 78 -2.26 -10.04 -1.01
C LEU A 78 -3.40 -9.41 -0.20
N THR A 79 -3.07 -8.93 0.98
CA THR A 79 -3.95 -8.20 1.89
C THR A 79 -3.38 -6.82 2.23
N SER A 80 -4.16 -5.98 2.87
CA SER A 80 -3.72 -4.68 3.37
C SER A 80 -4.37 -4.38 4.73
N THR A 81 -3.94 -3.30 5.38
CA THR A 81 -4.53 -2.85 6.64
C THR A 81 -6.02 -2.51 6.50
N PHE A 82 -6.51 -2.23 5.29
CA PHE A 82 -7.94 -2.06 5.02
C PHE A 82 -8.73 -3.36 5.20
N ASP A 83 -8.13 -4.52 4.91
CA ASP A 83 -8.75 -5.83 5.14
C ASP A 83 -8.84 -6.14 6.63
N LEU A 84 -7.80 -5.79 7.40
CA LEU A 84 -7.84 -5.89 8.86
C LEU A 84 -8.94 -4.97 9.42
N HIS A 85 -9.04 -3.72 8.95
CA HIS A 85 -10.13 -2.82 9.35
C HIS A 85 -11.51 -3.44 9.08
N ALA A 86 -11.73 -4.00 7.88
CA ALA A 86 -12.97 -4.68 7.55
C ALA A 86 -13.24 -5.89 8.47
N THR A 87 -12.18 -6.64 8.81
CA THR A 87 -12.24 -7.79 9.72
C THR A 87 -12.64 -7.37 11.13
N LEU A 88 -12.01 -6.32 11.67
CA LEU A 88 -12.35 -5.75 12.98
C LEU A 88 -13.80 -5.26 13.01
N PHE A 89 -14.28 -4.66 11.92
CA PHE A 89 -15.67 -4.24 11.80
C PHE A 89 -16.64 -5.44 11.84
N ASP A 90 -16.32 -6.56 11.19
CA ASP A 90 -17.11 -7.79 11.32
C ASP A 90 -17.13 -8.32 12.74
N ILE A 91 -15.98 -8.32 13.43
CA ILE A 91 -15.87 -8.78 14.82
C ILE A 91 -16.78 -7.95 15.72
N LEU A 92 -16.72 -6.63 15.63
CA LEU A 92 -17.54 -5.71 16.43
C LEU A 92 -19.05 -5.93 16.21
N ASN A 93 -19.44 -6.31 14.99
CA ASN A 93 -20.83 -6.55 14.63
C ASN A 93 -21.25 -8.02 14.75
N ARG A 94 -20.36 -8.91 15.25
CA ARG A 94 -20.58 -10.37 15.29
C ARG A 94 -21.00 -10.96 13.94
N ALA A 95 -20.49 -10.40 12.85
CA ALA A 95 -20.88 -10.74 11.49
C ALA A 95 -19.91 -11.72 10.81
N TYR A 96 -19.31 -12.62 11.60
CA TYR A 96 -18.23 -13.53 11.17
C TYR A 96 -18.56 -14.34 9.90
N ALA A 97 -19.77 -14.90 9.84
CA ALA A 97 -20.23 -15.75 8.75
C ALA A 97 -21.06 -15.01 7.68
N ASN A 98 -21.19 -13.68 7.76
CA ASN A 98 -22.00 -12.92 6.82
C ASN A 98 -21.23 -12.65 5.52
N MET A 99 -21.14 -13.66 4.66
CA MET A 99 -20.33 -13.62 3.43
C MET A 99 -20.78 -12.55 2.42
N THR A 100 -22.04 -12.10 2.48
CA THR A 100 -22.61 -11.11 1.54
C THR A 100 -22.49 -9.66 2.02
N ARG A 101 -22.01 -9.44 3.26
CA ARG A 101 -21.83 -8.08 3.81
C ARG A 101 -20.80 -7.31 2.98
N THR A 102 -21.23 -6.18 2.46
CA THR A 102 -20.37 -5.19 1.80
C THR A 102 -20.02 -4.07 2.79
N TYR A 103 -18.79 -3.56 2.73
CA TYR A 103 -18.36 -2.44 3.57
C TYR A 103 -18.57 -1.13 2.81
N SER A 104 -19.11 -0.14 3.51
CA SER A 104 -19.14 1.24 3.04
C SER A 104 -17.70 1.79 3.09
N GLY A 105 -17.00 1.71 1.97
CA GLY A 105 -15.59 2.05 1.84
C GLY A 105 -14.89 0.96 1.03
N ALA A 106 -14.71 1.20 -0.27
CA ALA A 106 -14.32 0.20 -1.26
C ALA A 106 -12.85 -0.27 -1.17
N HIS A 107 -12.24 -0.20 0.02
CA HIS A 107 -10.78 -0.35 0.18
C HIS A 107 -10.35 -1.74 0.68
N GLY A 108 -11.21 -2.48 1.38
CA GLY A 108 -10.84 -3.73 2.04
C GLY A 108 -11.88 -4.85 1.94
N ILE A 109 -11.38 -6.08 1.97
CA ILE A 109 -12.10 -7.34 2.04
C ILE A 109 -11.79 -7.95 3.41
N SER A 110 -12.79 -8.11 4.28
CA SER A 110 -12.58 -8.77 5.57
C SER A 110 -11.99 -10.17 5.38
N LEU A 111 -11.00 -10.50 6.22
CA LEU A 111 -10.22 -11.73 6.18
C LEU A 111 -11.06 -12.99 6.48
N PHE A 112 -12.32 -12.81 6.89
CA PHE A 112 -13.31 -13.89 7.01
C PHE A 112 -13.82 -14.40 5.67
N ARG A 113 -13.60 -13.65 4.58
CA ARG A 113 -13.92 -14.02 3.20
C ARG A 113 -12.63 -14.36 2.45
N GLU A 114 -12.71 -15.24 1.44
CA GLU A 114 -11.54 -15.54 0.61
C GLU A 114 -11.12 -14.32 -0.21
N VAL A 115 -9.86 -13.91 -0.04
CA VAL A 115 -9.23 -12.84 -0.81
C VAL A 115 -8.82 -13.39 -2.19
N PRO A 116 -9.20 -12.74 -3.31
CA PRO A 116 -8.89 -13.23 -4.66
C PRO A 116 -7.39 -13.46 -4.89
N LEU A 117 -7.04 -14.50 -5.65
CA LEU A 117 -5.64 -14.83 -5.93
C LEU A 117 -5.00 -13.79 -6.84
N ASN A 118 -5.78 -13.29 -7.80
CA ASN A 118 -5.39 -12.27 -8.78
C ASN A 118 -5.63 -10.84 -8.28
N ARG A 119 -5.72 -10.62 -6.95
CA ARG A 119 -5.88 -9.27 -6.40
C ARG A 119 -4.62 -8.45 -6.68
N THR A 120 -4.81 -7.25 -7.21
CA THR A 120 -3.71 -6.33 -7.52
C THR A 120 -3.47 -5.32 -6.39
N CYS A 121 -2.31 -4.65 -6.39
CA CYS A 121 -2.04 -3.56 -5.43
C CYS A 121 -3.10 -2.44 -5.51
N GLU A 122 -3.60 -2.12 -6.72
CA GLU A 122 -4.70 -1.15 -6.90
C GLU A 122 -5.98 -1.62 -6.18
N ASP A 123 -6.36 -2.90 -6.36
CA ASP A 123 -7.54 -3.48 -5.68
C ASP A 123 -7.37 -3.57 -4.16
N ALA A 124 -6.13 -3.64 -3.68
CA ALA A 124 -5.79 -3.61 -2.27
C ALA A 124 -5.62 -2.20 -1.68
N SER A 125 -5.82 -1.15 -2.50
CA SER A 125 -5.53 0.25 -2.14
C SER A 125 -4.08 0.46 -1.65
N ILE A 126 -3.14 -0.32 -2.19
CA ILE A 126 -1.70 -0.18 -1.94
C ILE A 126 -1.12 0.73 -3.03
N PRO A 127 -0.51 1.88 -2.69
CA PRO A 127 0.17 2.71 -3.67
C PRO A 127 1.29 1.94 -4.37
N GLU A 128 1.48 2.17 -5.66
CA GLU A 128 2.47 1.48 -6.49
C GLU A 128 3.89 1.59 -5.93
N HIS A 129 4.28 2.74 -5.38
CA HIS A 129 5.56 2.90 -4.68
C HIS A 129 5.77 1.89 -3.54
N TYR A 130 4.71 1.44 -2.86
CA TYR A 130 4.78 0.45 -1.77
C TYR A 130 4.39 -0.96 -2.21
N CYS A 131 4.09 -1.18 -3.49
CA CYS A 131 3.69 -2.48 -4.00
C CYS A 131 4.89 -3.43 -3.98
N ALA A 132 4.76 -4.54 -3.26
CA ALA A 132 5.79 -5.59 -3.19
C ALA A 132 5.73 -6.56 -4.39
N CYS A 133 4.68 -6.48 -5.21
CA CYS A 133 4.48 -7.36 -6.37
C CYS A 133 5.08 -6.82 -7.67
N GLU A 134 5.58 -5.58 -7.67
CA GLU A 134 6.12 -4.98 -8.89
C GLU A 134 7.51 -5.54 -9.20
N HIS A 135 7.66 -6.07 -10.42
CA HIS A 135 8.93 -6.56 -10.92
C HIS A 135 9.76 -5.41 -11.47
N SER A 136 10.95 -5.24 -10.92
CA SER A 136 11.91 -4.24 -11.36
C SER A 136 13.29 -4.87 -11.50
N VAL A 137 14.12 -4.31 -12.37
CA VAL A 137 15.52 -4.72 -12.57
C VAL A 137 16.46 -3.62 -12.09
N ASP A 138 17.64 -4.00 -11.62
CA ASP A 138 18.65 -3.02 -11.22
C ASP A 138 19.11 -2.19 -12.43
N ALA A 139 19.26 -0.88 -12.19
CA ALA A 139 19.80 0.06 -13.15
C ALA A 139 21.13 0.61 -12.61
N ASP A 140 22.08 0.93 -13.51
CA ASP A 140 23.36 1.53 -13.13
C ASP A 140 23.08 2.92 -12.51
N PRO A 141 23.50 3.19 -11.26
CA PRO A 141 23.30 4.50 -10.61
C PRO A 141 23.90 5.69 -11.40
N ARG A 142 24.84 5.41 -12.30
CA ARG A 142 25.48 6.40 -13.18
C ARG A 142 24.69 6.67 -14.47
N ASP A 143 23.58 5.97 -14.70
CA ASP A 143 22.69 6.23 -15.83
C ASP A 143 22.19 7.69 -15.76
N PRO A 144 22.44 8.52 -16.80
CA PRO A 144 21.95 9.89 -16.86
C PRO A 144 20.44 10.01 -16.62
N LYS A 145 19.67 9.00 -17.03
CA LYS A 145 18.21 8.98 -16.81
C LYS A 145 17.86 8.93 -15.33
N LEU A 146 18.58 8.17 -14.51
CA LEU A 146 18.34 8.14 -13.06
C LEU A 146 18.67 9.48 -12.40
N LYS A 147 19.70 10.17 -12.89
CA LYS A 147 20.02 11.52 -12.44
C LYS A 147 18.90 12.52 -12.78
N GLU A 148 18.38 12.49 -14.01
CA GLU A 148 17.22 13.31 -14.41
C GLU A 148 16.00 13.06 -13.52
N VAL A 149 15.71 11.78 -13.22
CA VAL A 149 14.59 11.38 -12.35
C VAL A 149 14.79 11.84 -10.90
N ALA A 150 16.01 11.76 -10.37
CA ALA A 150 16.34 12.25 -9.03
C ALA A 150 16.25 13.78 -8.95
N GLU A 151 16.77 14.51 -9.93
CA GLU A 151 16.65 15.97 -10.02
C GLU A 151 15.19 16.42 -10.11
N PHE A 152 14.37 15.72 -10.90
CA PHE A 152 12.93 15.94 -10.95
C PHE A 152 12.28 15.76 -9.58
N SER A 153 12.64 14.70 -8.85
CA SER A 153 12.12 14.41 -7.52
C SER A 153 12.53 15.49 -6.50
N VAL A 154 13.78 15.96 -6.53
CA VAL A 154 14.25 17.10 -5.72
C VAL A 154 13.48 18.39 -6.06
N SER A 155 13.22 18.65 -7.34
CA SER A 155 12.42 19.80 -7.77
C SER A 155 10.99 19.77 -7.23
N LYS A 156 10.36 18.59 -7.19
CA LYS A 156 9.03 18.40 -6.59
C LYS A 156 9.05 18.63 -5.08
N LEU A 157 10.07 18.11 -4.38
CA LEU A 157 10.27 18.38 -2.95
C LEU A 157 10.41 19.89 -2.68
N ASN A 158 11.30 20.57 -3.40
CA ASN A 158 11.48 22.02 -3.24
C ASN A 158 10.20 22.81 -3.55
N SER A 159 9.39 22.35 -4.51
CA SER A 159 8.09 22.97 -4.81
C SER A 159 7.12 22.89 -3.63
N GLY A 160 7.08 21.77 -2.91
CA GLY A 160 6.30 21.66 -1.67
C GLY A 160 6.89 22.47 -0.51
N LEU A 161 8.22 22.57 -0.43
CA LEU A 161 8.92 23.38 0.58
C LEU A 161 8.70 24.88 0.43
N LYS A 162 8.22 25.38 -0.72
CA LYS A 162 7.85 26.81 -0.90
C LYS A 162 6.82 27.30 0.13
N LYS A 163 6.02 26.40 0.70
CA LYS A 163 5.07 26.71 1.79
C LYS A 163 5.76 26.99 3.13
N PHE A 164 7.04 26.66 3.25
CA PHE A 164 7.86 26.76 4.45
C PHE A 164 9.12 27.59 4.12
N PRO A 165 9.02 28.93 4.07
CA PRO A 165 10.14 29.79 3.68
C PRO A 165 11.36 29.68 4.60
N GLN A 166 11.18 29.17 5.81
CA GLN A 166 12.26 28.85 6.75
C GLN A 166 13.07 27.59 6.37
N CYS A 167 12.57 26.77 5.46
CA CYS A 167 13.29 25.59 4.98
C CYS A 167 14.30 25.97 3.92
N VAL A 168 15.51 25.43 4.06
CA VAL A 168 16.55 25.55 3.05
C VAL A 168 16.17 24.75 1.80
N GLN A 169 16.52 25.29 0.63
CA GLN A 169 16.35 24.59 -0.64
C GLN A 169 17.28 23.37 -0.70
N LEU A 170 16.73 22.23 -1.12
CA LEU A 170 17.47 20.99 -1.28
C LEU A 170 18.12 20.91 -2.66
N GLU A 171 19.30 20.32 -2.71
CA GLU A 171 20.03 19.98 -3.93
C GLU A 171 20.28 18.47 -3.97
N LEU A 172 20.33 17.92 -5.17
CA LEU A 172 20.80 16.55 -5.36
C LEU A 172 22.29 16.48 -5.02
N ASP A 173 22.65 15.55 -4.14
CA ASP A 173 24.04 15.26 -3.79
C ASP A 173 24.57 14.12 -4.69
N GLU A 174 23.93 12.96 -4.62
CA GLU A 174 24.26 11.79 -5.44
C GLU A 174 23.05 10.86 -5.64
N VAL A 175 23.11 10.05 -6.71
CA VAL A 175 22.22 8.90 -6.91
C VAL A 175 22.89 7.67 -6.29
N ILE A 176 22.23 7.02 -5.33
CA ILE A 176 22.76 5.87 -4.59
C ILE A 176 22.46 4.58 -5.35
N SER A 177 21.21 4.41 -5.79
CA SER A 177 20.77 3.23 -6.53
C SER A 177 19.54 3.53 -7.37
N GLY A 178 19.28 2.72 -8.38
CA GLY A 178 18.05 2.80 -9.14
C GLY A 178 17.61 1.45 -9.68
N ARG A 179 16.31 1.37 -9.97
CA ARG A 179 15.68 0.21 -10.58
C ARG A 179 14.70 0.69 -11.63
N THR A 180 14.53 -0.09 -12.70
CA THR A 180 13.55 0.17 -13.75
C THR A 180 12.47 -0.89 -13.72
N GLY A 181 11.22 -0.45 -13.69
CA GLY A 181 10.05 -1.31 -13.87
C GLY A 181 9.92 -1.75 -15.32
N SER A 182 9.12 -2.79 -15.56
CA SER A 182 8.85 -3.27 -16.91
C SER A 182 8.12 -2.19 -17.73
N ALA A 183 8.64 -1.88 -18.92
CA ALA A 183 8.03 -0.94 -19.85
C ALA A 183 6.63 -1.41 -20.25
N ARG A 184 5.60 -0.59 -19.99
CA ARG A 184 4.20 -0.93 -20.29
C ARG A 184 3.78 -0.22 -21.58
N ASN A 185 3.23 -0.97 -22.52
CA ASN A 185 2.53 -0.37 -23.66
C ASN A 185 1.21 0.22 -23.16
N SER A 186 1.04 1.53 -23.27
CA SER A 186 -0.21 2.21 -22.97
C SER A 186 -0.78 2.82 -24.23
N THR A 187 -2.09 2.67 -24.42
CA THR A 187 -2.80 3.34 -25.51
C THR A 187 -3.48 4.57 -24.92
N THR A 188 -3.07 5.76 -25.37
CA THR A 188 -3.75 7.00 -24.97
C THR A 188 -5.22 6.97 -25.42
N PRO A 189 -6.11 7.80 -24.84
CA PRO A 189 -7.50 7.92 -25.30
C PRO A 189 -7.66 8.29 -26.79
N LYS A 190 -6.57 8.76 -27.43
CA LYS A 190 -6.49 9.09 -28.86
C LYS A 190 -5.92 7.96 -29.72
N GLY A 191 -5.67 6.78 -29.16
CA GLY A 191 -5.15 5.62 -29.90
C GLY A 191 -3.62 5.60 -30.12
N LEU A 192 -2.86 6.58 -29.60
CA LEU A 192 -1.40 6.53 -29.69
C LEU A 192 -0.84 5.52 -28.68
N LYS A 193 0.00 4.60 -29.18
CA LYS A 193 0.84 3.72 -28.35
C LYS A 193 1.98 4.53 -27.76
N THR A 194 2.07 4.50 -26.44
CA THR A 194 3.08 5.22 -25.65
C THR A 194 3.69 4.22 -24.68
N ILE A 195 5.00 4.29 -24.52
CA ILE A 195 5.73 3.41 -23.60
C ILE A 195 5.77 4.13 -22.26
N ILE A 196 5.22 3.49 -21.23
CA ILE A 196 5.32 3.94 -19.86
C ILE A 196 6.50 3.25 -19.22
N SER A 197 7.49 4.04 -18.79
CA SER A 197 8.64 3.56 -18.02
C SER A 197 8.48 3.97 -16.56
N THR A 198 8.72 3.04 -15.63
CA THR A 198 8.74 3.33 -14.20
C THR A 198 10.18 3.29 -13.70
N TYR A 199 10.59 4.31 -12.96
CA TYR A 199 11.91 4.43 -12.36
C TYR A 199 11.76 4.52 -10.84
N MET A 200 12.46 3.65 -10.12
CA MET A 200 12.61 3.74 -8.68
C MET A 200 14.03 4.20 -8.39
N VAL A 201 14.20 5.37 -7.78
CA VAL A 201 15.53 5.94 -7.51
C VAL A 201 15.70 6.19 -6.01
N THR A 202 16.84 5.75 -5.49
CA THR A 202 17.32 6.15 -4.16
C THR A 202 18.44 7.16 -4.34
N PHE A 203 18.32 8.33 -3.72
CA PHE A 203 19.28 9.42 -3.85
C PHE A 203 19.50 10.12 -2.52
N GLN A 204 20.61 10.86 -2.43
CA GLN A 204 20.94 11.69 -1.29
C GLN A 204 20.78 13.17 -1.63
N THR A 205 20.28 13.98 -0.69
CA THR A 205 20.22 15.44 -0.85
C THR A 205 21.14 16.17 0.12
N LYS A 206 21.51 17.39 -0.26
CA LYS A 206 22.18 18.37 0.59
C LYS A 206 21.38 19.69 0.64
N PRO A 207 21.46 20.46 1.74
CA PRO A 207 22.05 20.06 3.02
C PRO A 207 21.22 18.97 3.73
N GLY A 208 21.80 18.35 4.75
CA GLY A 208 21.13 17.36 5.60
C GLY A 208 21.47 15.90 5.29
N GLY A 209 21.93 15.53 4.10
CA GLY A 209 22.28 14.12 3.82
C GLY A 209 21.06 13.21 3.86
N ALA A 210 19.91 13.69 3.38
CA ALA A 210 18.67 12.93 3.37
C ALA A 210 18.74 11.83 2.32
N ARG A 211 18.59 10.56 2.73
CA ARG A 211 18.42 9.46 1.78
C ARG A 211 16.94 9.27 1.50
N LEU A 212 16.58 9.46 0.25
CA LEU A 212 15.21 9.52 -0.23
C LEU A 212 15.01 8.50 -1.34
N GLU A 213 13.84 7.88 -1.37
CA GLU A 213 13.40 6.92 -2.38
C GLU A 213 12.16 7.49 -3.08
N ALA A 214 12.19 7.56 -4.41
CA ALA A 214 11.07 8.04 -5.21
C ALA A 214 10.74 7.05 -6.32
N THR A 215 9.45 6.88 -6.59
CA THR A 215 8.97 6.18 -7.78
C THR A 215 8.39 7.20 -8.75
N VAL A 216 8.99 7.28 -9.94
CA VAL A 216 8.64 8.23 -10.99
C VAL A 216 8.24 7.47 -12.24
N ARG A 217 7.15 7.89 -12.86
CA ARG A 217 6.68 7.38 -14.13
C ARG A 217 7.02 8.38 -15.23
N GLU A 218 7.54 7.88 -16.34
CA GLU A 218 7.77 8.65 -17.56
C GLU A 218 6.71 8.27 -18.60
N HIS A 219 6.03 9.28 -19.14
CA HIS A 219 5.11 9.17 -20.26
C HIS A 219 5.45 10.25 -21.29
N ASP A 220 5.85 9.84 -22.50
CA ASP A 220 6.23 10.73 -23.60
C ASP A 220 7.26 11.81 -23.18
N GLY A 221 8.27 11.42 -22.39
CA GLY A 221 9.30 12.32 -21.86
C GLY A 221 8.87 13.22 -20.71
N THR A 222 7.63 13.06 -20.22
CA THR A 222 7.11 13.78 -19.05
C THR A 222 7.18 12.91 -17.80
N PHE A 223 7.77 13.43 -16.73
CA PHE A 223 7.84 12.75 -15.44
C PHE A 223 6.66 13.07 -14.52
N GLU A 224 6.17 12.04 -13.84
CA GLU A 224 5.13 12.10 -12.82
C GLU A 224 5.58 11.32 -11.57
N LEU A 225 5.42 11.92 -10.39
CA LEU A 225 5.58 11.18 -9.13
C LEU A 225 4.38 10.26 -8.93
N VAL A 226 4.66 8.97 -8.76
CA VAL A 226 3.61 7.94 -8.58
C VAL A 226 3.06 7.93 -7.15
N ALA A 227 3.89 8.32 -6.18
CA ALA A 227 3.55 8.48 -4.78
C ALA A 227 4.52 9.48 -4.12
N ASP A 228 4.33 9.68 -2.83
CA ASP A 228 5.21 10.50 -2.00
C ASP A 228 6.64 9.96 -1.99
N VAL A 229 7.60 10.86 -1.82
CA VAL A 229 9.01 10.49 -1.67
C VAL A 229 9.25 9.97 -0.25
N SER A 230 9.75 8.74 -0.13
CA SER A 230 10.01 8.08 1.14
C SER A 230 11.41 8.40 1.67
N ARG A 231 11.55 8.52 2.99
CA ARG A 231 12.83 8.72 3.69
C ARG A 231 13.37 7.40 4.21
N THR A 232 14.56 7.02 3.76
CA THR A 232 15.17 5.69 4.02
C THR A 232 16.31 5.70 5.04
N ASN A 233 16.74 6.87 5.53
CA ASN A 233 17.58 6.99 6.74
C ASN A 233 16.89 7.82 7.84
N LYS A 234 17.40 7.71 9.08
CA LYS A 234 16.85 8.43 10.24
C LYS A 234 16.78 9.94 9.96
N TYR A 235 15.68 10.55 10.40
CA TYR A 235 15.42 11.98 10.21
C TYR A 235 16.38 12.88 11.01
N GLY A 236 16.75 12.47 12.23
CA GLY A 236 17.61 13.29 13.10
C GLY A 236 16.99 14.66 13.38
N ASP A 237 17.79 15.70 13.24
CA ASP A 237 17.46 17.12 13.39
C ASP A 237 17.13 17.83 12.06
N GLN A 238 16.89 17.07 10.99
CA GLN A 238 16.93 17.61 9.63
C GLN A 238 15.58 18.13 9.11
N SER A 239 14.52 18.07 9.92
CA SER A 239 13.16 18.48 9.54
C SER A 239 12.57 19.56 10.44
N HIS A 240 13.37 20.24 11.28
CA HIS A 240 12.88 21.27 12.22
C HIS A 240 12.12 22.42 11.55
N CYS A 241 12.41 22.68 10.27
CA CYS A 241 11.77 23.74 9.51
C CYS A 241 10.30 23.42 9.13
N VAL A 242 9.88 22.15 9.19
CA VAL A 242 8.48 21.73 8.98
C VAL A 242 7.91 21.24 10.31
N LYS A 243 7.03 22.04 10.92
CA LYS A 243 6.44 21.73 12.25
C LYS A 243 5.28 20.74 12.20
N ASP A 244 4.73 20.48 11.00
CA ASP A 244 3.59 19.59 10.82
C ASP A 244 4.05 18.24 10.24
N PHE A 245 3.91 17.18 11.04
CA PHE A 245 4.29 15.82 10.67
C PHE A 245 3.57 15.32 9.42
N TRP A 246 2.33 15.78 9.20
CA TRP A 246 1.53 15.39 8.04
C TRP A 246 2.02 16.01 6.73
N VAL A 247 2.77 17.12 6.80
CA VAL A 247 3.28 17.81 5.61
C VAL A 247 4.65 17.28 5.15
N LEU A 248 5.31 16.46 5.97
CA LEU A 248 6.53 15.75 5.57
C LEU A 248 6.25 14.59 4.60
N ARG A 249 4.98 14.20 4.43
CA ARG A 249 4.51 13.36 3.33
C ARG A 249 4.11 14.30 2.18
N MET A 250 4.97 14.41 1.18
CA MET A 250 4.65 15.21 -0.01
C MET A 250 3.66 14.42 -0.86
N ASP A 251 2.37 14.64 -0.59
CA ASP A 251 1.27 14.01 -1.33
C ASP A 251 1.51 14.10 -2.84
N ALA A 252 1.55 12.95 -3.51
CA ALA A 252 1.35 12.91 -4.95
C ALA A 252 0.01 13.60 -5.30
N PRO A 253 -0.08 14.36 -6.40
CA PRO A 253 -1.32 15.05 -6.76
C PRO A 253 -2.46 14.03 -6.86
N PRO A 254 -3.66 14.32 -6.33
CA PRO A 254 -4.78 13.40 -6.41
C PRO A 254 -5.07 13.09 -7.88
N LYS A 255 -5.00 11.80 -8.26
CA LYS A 255 -5.54 11.32 -9.54
C LYS A 255 -6.96 11.84 -9.63
N ARG A 256 -7.29 12.57 -10.72
CA ARG A 256 -8.59 13.20 -10.97
C ARG A 256 -9.72 12.31 -10.46
N THR A 257 -10.23 12.62 -9.28
CA THR A 257 -11.46 12.05 -8.78
C THR A 257 -12.57 12.53 -9.69
N VAL A 258 -13.23 11.61 -10.40
CA VAL A 258 -14.57 11.85 -10.91
C VAL A 258 -15.38 12.42 -9.75
N GLN A 259 -15.88 13.64 -9.92
CA GLN A 259 -16.64 14.36 -8.90
C GLN A 259 -17.74 13.44 -8.36
N ARG A 260 -17.57 12.93 -7.14
CA ARG A 260 -18.69 12.41 -6.36
C ARG A 260 -19.26 13.61 -5.59
N GLY A 261 -20.51 13.91 -5.89
CA GLY A 261 -21.25 15.05 -5.36
C GLY A 261 -21.22 15.11 -3.83
N ARG A 262 -21.24 16.34 -3.31
CA ARG A 262 -21.36 16.61 -1.88
C ARG A 262 -22.71 16.14 -1.33
N PRO A 263 -22.79 15.88 -0.01
CA PRO A 263 -23.93 15.19 0.57
C PRO A 263 -24.91 16.12 1.36
N TRP A 264 -26.12 15.57 1.53
CA TRP A 264 -27.20 15.89 2.47
C TRP A 264 -28.05 17.16 2.28
N LEU A 265 -29.34 16.94 2.01
CA LEU A 265 -30.44 17.44 2.84
C LEU A 265 -31.69 16.55 2.63
N ARG A 266 -32.29 16.14 3.76
CA ARG A 266 -33.58 15.44 3.84
C ARG A 266 -34.71 16.44 3.62
N ASP A 267 -35.65 16.07 2.76
CA ASP A 267 -37.10 16.26 2.83
C ASP A 267 -37.66 15.43 1.66
N GLY A 268 -38.63 14.52 1.77
CA GLY A 268 -39.93 14.67 2.41
C GLY A 268 -40.99 14.87 1.32
N GLY A 269 -41.48 13.79 0.67
CA GLY A 269 -42.76 13.85 -0.07
C GLY A 269 -42.85 13.19 -1.46
N ARG A 270 -43.66 12.11 -1.51
CA ARG A 270 -44.61 11.68 -2.57
C ARG A 270 -44.23 11.59 -4.07
N THR A 271 -44.23 10.33 -4.53
CA THR A 271 -44.88 9.76 -5.74
C THR A 271 -44.86 10.54 -7.06
N THR A 272 -44.31 9.91 -8.12
CA THR A 272 -45.08 9.39 -9.28
C THR A 272 -44.20 8.57 -10.23
N ARG A 273 -44.82 7.55 -10.84
CA ARG A 273 -44.28 6.71 -11.92
C ARG A 273 -44.00 7.54 -13.17
N GLN A 274 -42.92 7.23 -13.88
CA GLN A 274 -42.98 7.04 -15.33
C GLN A 274 -41.83 6.16 -15.83
N ASN A 275 -42.18 5.36 -16.83
CA ASN A 275 -41.42 4.30 -17.44
C ASN A 275 -40.76 4.83 -18.73
N THR A 276 -39.83 4.05 -19.28
CA THR A 276 -39.29 4.02 -20.66
C THR A 276 -37.82 4.42 -20.85
N GLY A 277 -37.11 3.56 -21.61
CA GLY A 277 -35.92 3.97 -22.35
C GLY A 277 -34.71 3.04 -22.23
N ARG A 278 -34.74 1.90 -22.93
CA ARG A 278 -33.54 1.10 -23.25
C ARG A 278 -32.52 1.96 -24.01
N ARG A 279 -31.30 2.07 -23.48
CA ARG A 279 -30.02 2.25 -24.19
C ARG A 279 -29.00 1.44 -23.36
N GLY A 280 -28.47 0.32 -23.84
CA GLY A 280 -27.44 0.32 -24.88
C GLY A 280 -26.09 0.59 -24.20
N ASP A 281 -25.68 -0.28 -23.27
CA ASP A 281 -24.40 -0.14 -22.55
C ASP A 281 -23.28 -0.63 -23.46
N GLU A 282 -22.64 0.32 -24.12
CA GLU A 282 -21.33 0.16 -24.75
C GLU A 282 -20.32 -0.19 -23.66
N ARG A 283 -19.86 -1.45 -23.68
CA ARG A 283 -18.73 -1.92 -22.88
C ARG A 283 -17.48 -1.17 -23.33
N ASN A 284 -17.17 -0.06 -22.68
CA ASN A 284 -15.88 0.58 -22.79
C ASN A 284 -14.85 -0.26 -22.03
N SER A 285 -14.13 -1.10 -22.76
CA SER A 285 -13.02 -1.90 -22.25
C SER A 285 -11.83 -0.99 -21.95
N ASP A 286 -11.83 -0.40 -20.76
CA ASP A 286 -10.70 0.30 -20.18
C ASP A 286 -9.67 -0.76 -19.75
N VAL A 287 -8.74 -1.09 -20.66
CA VAL A 287 -7.65 -2.04 -20.40
C VAL A 287 -6.64 -1.35 -19.48
N ARG A 288 -6.95 -1.32 -18.17
CA ARG A 288 -5.95 -1.03 -17.15
C ARG A 288 -5.02 -2.23 -17.06
N HIS A 289 -3.77 -2.05 -17.46
CA HIS A 289 -2.72 -3.05 -17.23
C HIS A 289 -2.38 -3.09 -15.74
N ARG A 290 -3.17 -3.89 -15.01
CA ARG A 290 -3.03 -4.12 -13.56
C ARG A 290 -2.08 -5.27 -13.30
N GLU A 291 -1.18 -5.08 -12.33
CA GLU A 291 -0.22 -6.11 -11.93
C GLU A 291 -0.88 -7.10 -10.97
N GLU A 292 -1.10 -8.30 -11.47
CA GLU A 292 -1.48 -9.45 -10.64
C GLU A 292 -0.24 -9.96 -9.90
N CYS A 293 -0.33 -10.09 -8.58
CA CYS A 293 0.69 -10.82 -7.82
C CYS A 293 0.57 -12.31 -8.16
N ARG A 294 1.48 -12.85 -8.98
CA ARG A 294 1.39 -14.24 -9.43
C ARG A 294 1.88 -15.21 -8.35
N GLU A 295 1.43 -16.45 -8.43
CA GLU A 295 1.77 -17.53 -7.47
C GLU A 295 3.30 -17.76 -7.33
N GLY A 296 4.09 -17.43 -8.36
CA GLY A 296 5.56 -17.46 -8.34
C GLY A 296 6.22 -16.29 -7.59
N ASP A 297 5.57 -15.13 -7.56
CA ASP A 297 5.98 -13.97 -6.76
C ASP A 297 5.70 -14.22 -5.27
N VAL A 298 4.74 -15.11 -5.00
CA VAL A 298 4.38 -15.62 -3.68
C VAL A 298 5.33 -16.74 -3.21
N HIS A 299 6.16 -17.31 -4.09
CA HIS A 299 7.03 -18.47 -3.79
C HIS A 299 8.48 -18.11 -3.42
N GLN A 300 8.89 -16.85 -3.56
CA GLN A 300 10.09 -16.34 -2.87
C GLN A 300 9.73 -15.99 -1.41
N ARG A 301 9.48 -17.03 -0.62
CA ARG A 301 9.50 -17.11 0.85
C ARG A 301 9.11 -15.84 1.63
N GLY A 302 7.82 -15.80 1.98
CA GLY A 302 7.33 -15.07 3.16
C GLY A 302 6.96 -13.62 2.91
N ILE A 303 5.72 -13.30 3.29
CA ILE A 303 5.24 -11.95 3.55
C ILE A 303 4.98 -11.13 2.28
N ALA A 304 3.88 -11.37 1.58
CA ALA A 304 3.08 -10.25 1.08
C ALA A 304 2.20 -9.83 2.27
N TRP A 305 2.05 -8.53 2.57
CA TRP A 305 1.08 -8.01 3.56
C TRP A 305 -0.17 -8.89 3.51
N THR A 306 -0.55 -9.74 4.45
CA THR A 306 -0.28 -9.96 5.84
C THR A 306 -0.06 -11.46 5.96
N ALA A 307 1.04 -11.90 6.56
CA ALA A 307 1.15 -13.30 6.97
C ALA A 307 0.23 -13.53 8.17
N VAL A 308 -1.08 -13.71 7.93
CA VAL A 308 -2.04 -14.04 8.99
C VAL A 308 -1.67 -15.43 9.50
N SER A 309 -0.76 -15.55 10.47
CA SER A 309 -0.72 -16.82 11.20
C SER A 309 -1.98 -16.86 12.04
N VAL A 310 -2.83 -17.86 11.76
CA VAL A 310 -3.96 -18.17 12.61
C VAL A 310 -3.56 -19.36 13.46
N GLU A 311 -3.40 -19.11 14.75
CA GLU A 311 -3.10 -20.10 15.78
C GLU A 311 -4.34 -20.33 16.66
N PRO A 312 -4.62 -21.59 17.03
CA PRO A 312 -5.62 -21.93 18.05
C PRO A 312 -5.14 -21.62 19.48
#